data_AF-A0A352WZT3-F1
#
_entry.id   AF-A0A352WZT3-F1
#
_cell.length_a   1.000
_cell.length_b   1.000
_cell.length_c   1.000
_cell.angle_alpha   90.00
_cell.angle_beta   90.00
_cell.angle_gamma   90.00
#
_symmetry.space_group_name_H-M   'P 1'
#
loop_
_entity.id
_entity.type
_entity.pdbx_description
1 polymer ?
#
loop_
_entity_poly.entity_id
_entity_poly.type
_entity_poly.pdbx_seq_one_letter_code
_entity_poly.pdbx_strand_id
1 'polypeptide(L)' 'MENQNTLKKYLSPLGVWALSFGCSVGWGAFVMPGTTFLPIAGPLGTAIGIAIGAIIMLIIGRCYYYLMNRYPDAGGTY' A
#
# COMPACT_ATOMS: atom_id res chain seq x y z
N MET A 1 9.94 30.61 16.57
CA MET A 1 10.08 30.25 15.13
C MET A 1 10.48 28.79 15.12
N GLU A 2 9.51 27.91 14.90
CA GLU A 2 9.65 26.48 15.18
C GLU A 2 10.63 25.82 14.21
N ASN A 3 11.49 24.98 14.76
CA ASN A 3 12.66 24.39 14.15
C ASN A 3 12.24 23.42 13.04
N GLN A 4 12.40 23.83 11.77
CA GLN A 4 12.24 22.96 10.61
C GLN A 4 13.37 21.91 10.65
N ASN A 5 13.18 20.88 11.47
CA ASN A 5 14.03 19.71 11.53
C ASN A 5 13.97 19.01 10.17
N THR A 6 14.89 19.39 9.28
CA THR A 6 15.05 18.75 7.98
C THR A 6 15.10 17.23 8.14
N LEU A 7 14.10 16.54 7.59
CA LEU A 7 14.05 15.08 7.66
C LEU A 7 15.26 14.49 6.96
N LYS A 8 16.15 13.86 7.72
CA LYS A 8 17.28 13.14 7.15
C LYS A 8 16.80 11.86 6.51
N LYS A 9 17.18 11.67 5.25
CA LYS A 9 16.97 10.41 4.54
C LYS A 9 17.76 9.30 5.26
N TYR A 10 17.05 8.46 5.99
CA TYR A 10 17.62 7.36 6.77
C TYR A 10 17.53 6.01 6.04
N LEU A 11 16.55 5.85 5.15
CA LEU A 11 16.30 4.59 4.45
C LEU A 11 16.77 4.63 2.98
N SER A 12 17.39 3.54 2.54
CA SER A 12 17.71 3.31 1.12
C SER A 12 16.42 2.99 0.34
N PRO A 13 16.35 3.26 -0.99
CA PRO A 13 15.16 2.95 -1.78
C PRO A 13 14.73 1.48 -1.71
N LEU A 14 15.71 0.57 -1.62
CA LEU A 14 15.46 -0.86 -1.47
C LEU A 14 14.90 -1.19 -0.07
N GLY A 15 15.39 -0.50 0.97
CA GLY A 15 14.86 -0.61 2.33
C GLY A 15 13.42 -0.11 2.43
N VAL A 16 13.07 0.99 1.74
CA VAL A 16 11.68 1.47 1.66
C VAL A 16 10.80 0.43 0.99
N TRP A 17 11.25 -0.16 -0.12
CA TRP A 17 10.52 -1.23 -0.80
C TRP A 17 10.28 -2.46 0.09
N ALA A 18 11.31 -2.92 0.77
CA ALA A 18 11.22 -4.07 1.68
C ALA A 18 10.26 -3.80 2.84
N LEU A 19 10.32 -2.60 3.42
CA LEU A 19 9.42 -2.17 4.48
C LEU A 19 7.97 -2.11 4.00
N SER A 20 7.71 -1.45 2.86
CA SER A 20 6.37 -1.35 2.27
C SER A 20 5.78 -2.73 1.95
N PHE A 21 6.59 -3.64 1.41
CA PHE A 21 6.16 -5.01 1.14
C PHE A 21 5.81 -5.76 2.43
N GLY A 22 6.68 -5.68 3.45
CA GLY A 22 6.44 -6.30 4.76
C GLY A 22 5.18 -5.77 5.46
N CYS A 23 4.90 -4.48 5.37
CA CYS A 23 3.68 -3.89 5.92
C CYS A 23 2.41 -4.25 5.13
N SER A 24 2.54 -4.53 3.83
CA SER A 24 1.39 -4.85 2.97
C SER A 24 0.98 -6.32 3.08
N VAL A 25 1.93 -7.22 3.31
CA VAL A 25 1.64 -8.65 3.48
C VAL A 25 1.19 -8.91 4.92
N GLY A 26 -0.06 -9.29 5.08
CA GLY A 26 -0.65 -9.62 6.39
C GLY A 26 -1.64 -10.78 6.32
N TRP A 27 -2.38 -10.99 7.41
CA TRP A 27 -3.35 -12.08 7.55
C TRP A 27 -4.35 -12.18 6.39
N GLY A 28 -4.84 -11.03 5.91
CA GLY A 28 -5.81 -10.96 4.81
C GLY A 28 -5.31 -11.60 3.51
N ALA A 29 -4.00 -11.51 3.22
CA ALA A 29 -3.42 -12.08 2.01
C ALA A 29 -3.48 -13.62 1.98
N PHE A 30 -3.52 -14.28 3.15
CA PHE A 30 -3.52 -15.73 3.25
C PHE A 30 -4.90 -16.32 3.53
N VAL A 31 -5.70 -15.66 4.37
CA VAL A 31 -6.98 -16.24 4.84
C VAL A 31 -8.13 -15.92 3.90
N MET A 32 -8.21 -14.70 3.37
CA MET A 32 -9.36 -14.29 2.54
C MET A 32 -9.48 -15.05 1.22
N PRO A 33 -8.38 -15.42 0.52
CA PRO A 33 -8.49 -16.25 -0.67
C PRO A 33 -9.19 -17.57 -0.41
N GLY A 34 -8.83 -18.28 0.67
CA GLY A 34 -9.38 -19.60 0.99
C GLY A 34 -10.77 -19.59 1.62
N THR A 35 -11.11 -18.56 2.40
CA THR A 35 -12.41 -18.51 3.12
C THR A 35 -13.49 -17.73 2.39
N THR A 36 -13.13 -16.71 1.62
CA THR A 36 -14.10 -15.74 1.07
C THR A 36 -14.06 -15.69 -0.44
N PHE A 37 -12.88 -15.48 -1.05
CA PHE A 37 -12.81 -15.24 -2.49
C PHE A 37 -13.11 -16.51 -3.30
N LEU A 38 -12.35 -17.59 -3.07
CA LEU A 38 -12.54 -18.84 -3.83
C LEU A 38 -13.91 -19.48 -3.60
N PRO A 39 -14.42 -19.60 -2.35
CA PRO A 39 -15.70 -20.26 -2.11
C PRO A 39 -16.91 -19.52 -2.71
N ILE A 40 -16.86 -18.19 -2.77
CA ILE A 40 -18.00 -17.37 -3.22
C ILE A 40 -17.92 -17.07 -4.72
N ALA A 41 -16.74 -16.69 -5.23
CA ALA A 41 -16.57 -16.24 -6.61
C ALA A 41 -15.96 -17.31 -7.53
N GLY A 42 -15.47 -18.43 -6.99
CA GLY A 42 -14.68 -19.42 -7.73
C GLY A 42 -13.29 -18.92 -8.13
N PRO A 43 -12.44 -19.77 -8.73
CA PRO A 43 -11.07 -19.39 -9.10
C PRO A 43 -10.99 -18.24 -10.09
N LEU A 44 -11.83 -18.28 -11.14
CA LEU A 44 -11.81 -17.26 -12.20
C LEU A 44 -12.36 -15.92 -11.71
N GLY A 45 -13.47 -15.93 -10.95
CA GLY A 45 -14.03 -14.72 -10.36
C GLY A 45 -13.10 -14.06 -9.35
N THR A 46 -12.40 -14.87 -8.55
CA THR A 46 -11.36 -14.39 -7.62
C THR A 46 -10.21 -13.72 -8.35
N ALA A 47 -9.67 -14.35 -9.40
CA ALA A 47 -8.57 -13.79 -10.17
C ALA A 47 -8.92 -12.42 -10.78
N ILE A 48 -10.13 -12.30 -11.36
CA ILE A 48 -10.63 -11.05 -11.93
C ILE A 48 -10.85 -10.00 -10.83
N GLY A 49 -11.46 -10.39 -9.71
CA GLY A 49 -11.70 -9.49 -8.58
C GLY A 49 -10.41 -8.93 -7.98
N ILE A 50 -9.39 -9.77 -7.79
CA ILE A 50 -8.07 -9.34 -7.33
C ILE A 50 -7.40 -8.44 -8.36
N ALA A 51 -7.47 -8.76 -9.65
CA ALA A 51 -6.90 -7.92 -10.70
C ALA A 51 -7.53 -6.51 -10.74
N ILE A 52 -8.86 -6.42 -10.65
CA ILE A 52 -9.58 -5.15 -10.58
C ILE A 52 -9.19 -4.39 -9.30
N GLY A 53 -9.15 -5.08 -8.15
CA GLY A 53 -8.73 -4.48 -6.89
C GLY A 53 -7.31 -3.92 -6.96
N ALA A 54 -6.37 -4.65 -7.58
CA ALA A 54 -5.00 -4.20 -7.79
C ALA A 54 -4.94 -2.92 -8.65
N ILE A 55 -5.73 -2.84 -9.73
CA ILE A 55 -5.81 -1.64 -10.57
C ILE A 55 -6.32 -0.44 -9.76
N ILE A 56 -7.36 -0.62 -8.95
CA ILE A 56 -7.89 0.45 -8.08
C ILE A 56 -6.82 0.90 -7.06
N MET A 57 -6.07 -0.03 -6.47
CA MET A 57 -5.00 0.30 -5.52
C MET A 57 -3.87 1.10 -6.16
N LEU A 58 -3.54 0.88 -7.44
CA LEU A 58 -2.57 1.71 -8.17
C LEU A 58 -3.04 3.17 -8.32
N ILE A 59 -4.35 3.38 -8.56
CA ILE A 59 -4.94 4.72 -8.64
C ILE A 59 -4.82 5.43 -7.29
N ILE A 60 -5.20 4.74 -6.20
CA ILE A 60 -5.07 5.26 -4.83
C ILE A 60 -3.61 5.61 -4.54
N GLY A 61 -2.67 4.71 -4.86
CA GLY A 61 -1.24 4.94 -4.67
C GLY A 61 -0.74 6.20 -5.39
N ARG A 62 -1.30 6.52 -6.56
CA ARG A 62 -0.97 7.76 -7.28
C ARG A 62 -1.49 9.01 -6.58
N CYS A 63 -2.67 8.95 -5.98
CA CYS A 63 -3.20 10.04 -5.16
C CYS A 63 -2.32 10.30 -3.93
N TYR A 64 -1.88 9.25 -3.24
CA TYR A 64 -0.96 9.36 -2.11
C TYR A 64 0.42 9.90 -2.52
N TYR A 65 0.94 9.49 -3.68
CA TYR A 65 2.17 10.04 -4.23
C TYR A 65 2.07 11.56 -4.44
N TYR A 66 0.95 12.04 -4.98
CA TYR A 66 0.72 13.47 -5.16
C TYR A 66 0.71 14.21 -3.81
N LEU A 67 0.02 13.66 -2.82
CA LEU A 67 -0.05 14.25 -1.48
C LEU A 67 1.33 14.33 -0.82
N MET A 68 2.11 13.25 -0.87
CA MET A 68 3.45 13.18 -0.29
C MET A 68 4.42 14.19 -0.92
N ASN A 69 4.29 14.45 -2.22
CA ASN A 69 5.09 15.48 -2.89
C ASN A 69 4.64 16.91 -2.52
N ARG A 70 3.36 17.11 -2.19
CA ARG A 70 2.81 18.42 -1.85
C ARG A 70 3.08 18.81 -0.40
N TYR A 71 3.04 17.83 0.51
CA TYR A 71 3.23 17.98 1.96
C TYR A 71 4.34 17.04 2.43
N PRO A 72 5.62 17.49 2.37
CA PRO A 72 6.77 16.66 2.73
C PRO A 72 6.99 16.62 4.25
N ASP A 73 5.95 16.29 5.00
CA ASP A 73 6.00 16.11 6.45
C ASP A 73 6.26 14.64 6.81
N ALA A 74 6.77 14.38 8.01
CA ALA A 74 7.17 13.04 8.47
C ALA A 74 5.99 12.12 8.84
N GLY A 75 4.78 12.43 8.35
CA GLY A 75 3.51 11.87 8.82
C GLY A 75 2.67 11.20 7.73
N GLY A 76 1.57 10.57 8.16
CA GLY A 76 0.56 9.96 7.30
C GLY A 76 -0.50 10.98 6.84
N THR A 77 -1.71 10.51 6.54
CA THR A 77 -2.85 11.36 6.11
C THR A 77 -3.51 12.19 7.21
N TYR A 78 -2.86 12.38 8.35
CA TYR A 78 -3.39 13.05 9.55
C TYR A 78 -2.39 14.09 10.03
#